data_AF-A0AAV0R7S9-F1
#
_entry.id   AF-A0AAV0R7S9-F1
#
_cell.length_a   1.000
_cell.length_b   1.000
_cell.length_c   1.000
_cell.angle_alpha   90.00
_cell.angle_beta   90.00
_cell.angle_gamma   90.00
#
_symmetry.space_group_name_H-M   'P 1'
#
loop_
_entity.id
_entity.type
_entity.pdbx_description
1 polymer ?
#
loop_
_entity_poly.entity_id
_entity_poly.type
_entity_poly.pdbx_seq_one_letter_code
_entity_poly.pdbx_strand_id
1 'polypeptide(L)'
;MMNPQVAERVVSPVWIPRFKFEFEFEASSSMMELELVLPFNDMYGLNGMVEIADEPVVLSKVFQKVFHKTVIEVNEEGAEAAGCSAGRIRGLRCRSAAPPSFVADHPFVFTIVEENSGSVLFLGALLNPLLVEKA
;
A
#
# COMPACT_ATOMS: atom_id res chain seq x y z
N MET A 1 -21.56 -5.22 -0.80
CA MET A 1 -22.22 -4.31 -1.76
C MET A 1 -21.63 -2.92 -1.57
N MET A 2 -20.66 -2.53 -2.39
CA MET A 2 -20.19 -1.14 -2.48
C MET A 2 -20.35 -0.72 -3.93
N ASN A 3 -21.40 0.03 -4.20
CA ASN A 3 -21.56 0.78 -5.43
C ASN A 3 -21.90 2.22 -5.03
N PRO A 4 -20.90 3.08 -4.79
CA PRO A 4 -21.07 4.47 -5.13
C PRO A 4 -20.87 4.56 -6.65
N GLN A 5 -21.76 5.26 -7.32
CA GLN A 5 -21.53 5.69 -8.70
C GLN A 5 -20.30 6.60 -8.71
N VAL A 6 -19.10 6.03 -8.75
CA VAL A 6 -17.88 6.75 -9.06
C VAL A 6 -17.99 7.01 -10.55
N ALA A 7 -18.52 8.18 -10.90
CA ALA A 7 -18.52 8.63 -12.28
C ALA A 7 -17.06 8.70 -12.72
N GLU A 8 -16.68 7.81 -13.64
CA GLU A 8 -15.36 7.84 -14.26
C GLU A 8 -15.17 9.22 -14.89
N ARG A 9 -14.17 9.94 -14.39
CA ARG A 9 -13.90 11.31 -14.83
C ARG A 9 -12.50 11.37 -15.40
N VAL A 10 -12.42 11.70 -16.68
CA VAL A 10 -11.14 11.95 -17.35
C VAL A 10 -10.49 13.18 -16.72
N VAL A 11 -9.24 13.02 -16.28
CA VAL A 11 -8.39 14.10 -15.75
C VAL A 11 -7.16 14.27 -16.66
N SER A 12 -6.76 15.51 -16.92
CA SER A 12 -5.56 15.81 -17.71
C SER A 12 -5.15 17.28 -17.53
N PRO A 13 -3.86 17.58 -17.27
CA PRO A 13 -2.74 16.65 -17.06
C PRO A 13 -2.79 15.98 -15.66
N VAL A 14 -2.01 14.91 -15.51
CA VAL A 14 -1.78 14.20 -14.24
C VAL A 14 -0.33 14.42 -13.79
N TRP A 15 -0.15 14.88 -12.56
CA TRP A 15 1.15 15.09 -11.95
C TRP A 15 1.21 14.36 -10.61
N ILE A 16 2.09 13.37 -10.52
CA ILE A 16 2.40 12.60 -9.32
C ILE A 16 3.92 12.72 -9.10
N PRO A 17 4.39 13.07 -7.90
CA PRO A 17 5.82 13.16 -7.64
C PRO A 17 6.45 11.78 -7.73
N ARG A 18 7.71 11.72 -8.17
CA ARG A 18 8.55 10.54 -7.91
C ARG A 18 8.86 10.47 -6.44
N PHE A 19 8.81 9.28 -5.87
CA PHE A 19 9.20 9.07 -4.49
C PHE A 19 9.69 7.64 -4.29
N LYS A 20 10.53 7.47 -3.28
CA LYS A 20 10.97 6.18 -2.78
C LYS A 20 11.09 6.25 -1.28
N PHE A 21 10.46 5.32 -0.58
CA PHE A 21 10.63 5.21 0.86
C PHE A 21 10.55 3.75 1.31
N GLU A 22 11.14 3.53 2.48
CA GLU A 22 11.22 2.24 3.15
C GLU A 22 10.62 2.40 4.54
N PHE A 23 9.78 1.45 4.93
CA PHE A 23 9.13 1.44 6.24
C PHE A 23 9.30 0.08 6.88
N GLU A 24 9.85 0.06 8.09
CA GLU A 24 10.07 -1.12 8.89
C GLU A 24 9.54 -0.90 10.31
N PHE A 25 8.80 -1.89 10.83
CA PHE A 25 8.42 -1.88 12.24
C PHE A 25 8.24 -3.30 12.79
N GLU A 26 8.34 -3.41 14.10
CA GLU A 26 8.00 -4.62 14.84
C GLU A 26 6.48 -4.64 15.07
N ALA A 27 5.78 -5.54 14.38
CA ALA A 27 4.33 -5.61 14.33
C ALA A 27 3.71 -6.40 15.49
N SER A 28 4.49 -7.16 16.26
CA SER A 28 3.97 -8.00 17.34
C SER A 28 3.19 -7.18 18.36
N SER A 29 3.72 -6.01 18.73
CA SER A 29 3.08 -5.11 19.68
C SER A 29 1.70 -4.67 19.18
N SER A 30 1.60 -4.23 17.91
CA SER A 30 0.33 -3.86 17.28
C SER A 30 -0.64 -5.04 17.12
N MET A 31 -0.14 -6.24 16.82
CA MET A 31 -0.96 -7.45 16.74
C MET A 31 -1.57 -7.81 18.10
N MET A 32 -0.79 -7.72 19.18
CA MET A 32 -1.30 -7.95 20.54
C MET A 32 -2.33 -6.89 20.96
N GLU A 33 -2.12 -5.62 20.58
CA GLU A 33 -3.12 -4.54 20.77
C GLU A 33 -4.43 -4.81 20.02
N LEU A 34 -4.36 -5.49 18.87
CA LEU A 34 -5.51 -5.97 18.11
C LEU A 34 -6.07 -7.32 18.62
N GLU A 35 -5.75 -7.68 19.87
CA GLU A 35 -6.20 -8.89 20.57
C GLU A 35 -5.65 -10.22 20.01
N LEU A 36 -4.70 -10.19 19.07
CA LEU A 36 -3.97 -11.38 18.64
C LEU A 36 -2.86 -11.70 19.64
N VAL A 37 -3.22 -12.31 20.78
CA VAL A 37 -2.29 -12.55 21.90
C VAL A 37 -1.80 -14.01 21.97
N LEU A 38 -2.60 -14.97 21.53
CA LEU A 38 -2.30 -16.41 21.67
C LEU A 38 -0.95 -16.83 21.06
N PRO A 39 -0.55 -16.39 19.85
CA PRO A 39 0.76 -16.76 19.27
C PRO A 39 1.96 -16.25 20.07
N PHE A 40 1.77 -15.19 20.86
CA PHE A 40 2.79 -14.52 21.65
C PHE A 40 2.78 -14.96 23.14
N ASN A 41 1.95 -15.95 23.50
CA ASN A 41 1.85 -16.47 24.85
C ASN A 41 2.72 -17.73 25.05
N ASP A 42 3.60 -17.69 26.04
CA ASP A 42 4.53 -18.77 26.37
C ASP A 42 3.86 -20.10 26.78
N MET A 43 2.62 -20.07 27.30
CA MET A 43 1.92 -21.27 27.79
C MET A 43 1.06 -21.98 26.74
N TYR A 44 0.56 -21.25 25.74
CA TYR A 44 -0.44 -21.73 24.77
C TYR A 44 -0.09 -21.38 23.32
N GLY A 45 1.18 -21.07 23.06
CA GLY A 45 1.67 -20.61 21.76
C GLY A 45 1.59 -21.66 20.65
N LEU A 46 2.45 -21.53 19.64
CA LEU A 46 2.43 -22.32 18.41
C LEU A 46 2.95 -23.76 18.57
N ASN A 47 2.56 -24.45 19.65
CA ASN A 47 3.00 -25.80 20.01
C ASN A 47 2.65 -26.85 18.93
N GLY A 48 1.60 -26.61 18.13
CA GLY A 48 1.23 -27.45 17.01
C GLY A 48 2.10 -27.30 15.75
N MET A 49 3.06 -26.36 15.75
CA MET A 49 3.98 -26.12 14.63
C MET A 49 5.35 -26.76 14.84
N VAL A 50 5.60 -27.38 15.98
CA VAL A 50 6.88 -28.02 16.32
C VAL A 50 6.61 -29.45 16.77
N GLU A 51 7.22 -30.44 16.10
CA GLU A 51 7.32 -31.79 16.64
C GLU A 51 8.30 -31.77 17.81
N ILE A 52 7.79 -31.96 19.03
CA ILE A 52 8.62 -32.05 20.24
C ILE A 52 9.25 -33.45 20.24
N ALA A 53 10.50 -33.56 19.77
CA ALA A 53 11.28 -34.77 19.92
C ALA A 53 11.88 -34.82 21.34
N ASP A 54 11.29 -35.62 22.24
CA ASP A 54 11.68 -36.08 23.60
C ASP A 54 12.37 -35.13 24.61
N GLU A 55 12.81 -33.96 24.19
CA GLU A 55 13.34 -32.88 25.01
C GLU A 55 12.30 -31.76 25.02
N PRO A 56 11.86 -31.29 26.20
CA PRO A 56 10.96 -30.17 26.28
C PRO A 56 11.71 -28.93 25.81
N VAL A 57 11.65 -28.65 24.51
CA VAL A 57 11.96 -27.33 23.97
C VAL A 57 10.95 -26.41 24.60
N VAL A 58 11.36 -25.77 25.69
CA VAL A 58 10.55 -24.77 26.36
C VAL A 58 10.45 -23.62 25.37
N LEU A 59 9.35 -23.61 24.61
CA LEU A 59 9.02 -22.57 23.63
C LEU A 59 8.91 -21.19 24.29
N SER A 60 8.93 -21.10 25.62
CA SER A 60 9.01 -19.88 26.44
C SER A 60 10.27 -19.01 26.24
N LYS A 61 11.13 -19.33 25.27
CA LYS A 61 12.26 -18.47 24.86
C LYS A 61 12.20 -18.02 23.41
N VAL A 62 11.20 -18.47 22.64
CA VAL A 62 10.97 -17.99 21.29
C VAL A 62 10.09 -16.76 21.38
N PHE A 63 10.68 -15.62 21.72
CA PHE A 63 10.05 -14.32 21.54
C PHE A 63 9.65 -14.19 20.07
N GLN A 64 8.37 -14.42 19.77
CA GLN A 64 7.84 -14.34 18.41
C GLN A 64 7.76 -12.87 18.02
N LYS A 65 8.87 -12.30 17.56
CA LYS A 65 8.86 -10.96 16.98
C LYS A 65 8.45 -11.07 15.52
N VAL A 66 7.40 -10.35 15.15
CA VAL A 66 6.96 -10.18 13.77
C VAL A 66 7.51 -8.85 13.30
N PHE A 67 8.31 -8.87 12.24
CA PHE A 67 8.81 -7.65 11.60
C PHE A 67 8.14 -7.48 10.25
N HIS A 68 7.62 -6.28 9.99
CA HIS A 68 7.04 -5.91 8.72
C HIS A 68 7.90 -4.83 8.08
N LYS A 69 8.48 -5.14 6.92
CA LYS A 69 9.35 -4.26 6.15
C LYS A 69 8.81 -4.11 4.74
N THR A 70 8.68 -2.87 4.27
CA THR A 70 8.13 -2.55 2.95
C THR A 70 8.97 -1.50 2.26
N VAL A 71 9.00 -1.55 0.93
CA VAL A 71 9.68 -0.58 0.07
C VAL A 71 8.73 -0.23 -1.06
N ILE A 72 8.57 1.06 -1.32
CA ILE A 72 7.79 1.57 -2.45
C ILE A 72 8.67 2.53 -3.23
N GLU A 73 8.67 2.38 -4.55
CA GLU A 73 9.33 3.27 -5.49
C GLU A 73 8.37 3.58 -6.62
N VAL A 74 8.07 4.86 -6.81
CA VAL A 74 7.23 5.36 -7.90
C VAL A 74 8.09 6.23 -8.81
N ASN A 75 8.21 5.77 -10.06
CA ASN A 75 8.93 6.43 -11.14
C ASN A 75 8.12 6.31 -12.45
N GLU A 76 8.60 6.94 -13.52
CA GLU A 76 7.93 6.91 -14.82
C GLU A 76 8.03 5.55 -15.53
N GLU A 77 8.99 4.70 -15.17
CA GLU A 77 9.20 3.38 -15.77
C GLU A 77 8.15 2.36 -15.31
N GLY A 78 7.63 2.50 -14.08
CA GLY A 78 6.57 1.65 -13.53
C GLY A 78 5.15 2.05 -13.93
N ALA A 79 4.96 3.22 -14.54
CA ALA A 79 3.71 3.66 -15.13
C ALA A 79 3.80 3.47 -16.64
N GLU A 80 3.43 2.29 -17.14
CA GLU A 80 3.33 2.04 -18.57
C GLU A 80 2.42 3.10 -19.18
N ALA A 81 3.06 4.06 -19.87
CA ALA A 81 2.47 5.34 -20.20
C ALA A 81 1.27 5.13 -21.14
N ALA A 82 0.06 5.13 -20.56
CA ALA A 82 -1.19 5.31 -21.28
C ALA A 82 -1.24 6.74 -21.83
N GLY A 83 -0.40 7.00 -22.84
CA GLY A 83 -0.46 8.19 -23.66
C GLY A 83 -1.77 8.19 -24.44
N CYS A 84 -2.82 8.77 -23.86
CA CYS A 84 -4.00 9.16 -24.62
C CYS A 84 -3.59 10.20 -25.67
N SER A 85 -3.21 9.73 -26.85
CA SER A 85 -3.07 10.54 -28.05
C SER A 85 -4.47 10.93 -28.50
N ALA A 86 -5.00 12.02 -27.94
CA ALA A 86 -6.25 12.61 -28.40
C ALA A 86 -6.03 13.22 -29.78
N GLY A 87 -6.44 12.49 -30.82
CA GLY A 87 -6.48 12.97 -32.20
C GLY A 87 -7.27 14.28 -32.26
N ARG A 88 -6.58 15.38 -32.55
CA ARG A 88 -7.17 16.72 -32.60
C ARG A 88 -7.91 16.88 -33.93
N ILE A 89 -9.15 16.41 -34.02
CA ILE A 89 -10.04 16.74 -35.15
C ILE A 89 -10.38 18.23 -35.06
N ARG A 90 -9.68 19.06 -35.84
CA ARG A 90 -10.08 20.43 -36.13
C ARG A 90 -11.37 20.37 -36.96
N GLY A 91 -12.54 20.44 -36.31
CA GLY A 91 -13.79 20.36 -37.08
C GLY A 91 -15.09 20.75 -36.40
N LEU A 92 -15.31 20.49 -35.11
CA LEU A 92 -16.59 20.82 -34.47
C LEU A 92 -16.38 21.63 -33.19
N ARG A 93 -16.94 22.84 -33.14
CA ARG A 93 -17.02 23.67 -31.95
C ARG A 93 -18.10 23.15 -31.00
N CYS A 94 -17.86 22.00 -30.38
CA CYS A 94 -18.49 21.70 -29.10
C CYS A 94 -17.54 22.24 -28.03
N ARG A 95 -17.95 23.27 -27.27
CA ARG A 95 -17.23 23.69 -26.06
C ARG A 95 -17.39 22.59 -24.99
N SER A 96 -16.70 21.46 -25.14
CA SER A 96 -16.45 20.63 -23.96
C SER A 96 -15.49 21.41 -23.08
N ALA A 97 -15.82 21.55 -21.79
CA ALA A 97 -14.88 22.09 -20.83
C ALA A 97 -13.63 21.20 -20.84
N ALA A 98 -12.44 21.81 -20.77
CA ALA A 98 -11.21 21.04 -20.64
C ALA A 98 -11.33 20.09 -19.43
N PRO A 99 -10.80 18.86 -19.51
CA PRO A 99 -10.75 17.98 -18.34
C PRO A 99 -9.98 18.69 -17.22
N PRO A 100 -10.37 18.51 -15.95
CA PRO A 100 -9.61 19.08 -14.86
C PRO A 100 -8.25 18.38 -14.72
N SER A 101 -7.27 19.09 -14.19
CA SER A 101 -5.97 18.54 -13.84
C SER A 101 -6.02 17.75 -12.53
N PHE A 102 -5.19 16.71 -12.42
CA PHE A 102 -4.86 16.06 -11.16
C PHE A 102 -3.42 16.39 -10.81
N VAL A 103 -3.20 17.05 -9.67
CA VAL A 103 -1.86 17.47 -9.22
C VAL A 103 -1.70 17.07 -7.76
N ALA A 104 -0.82 16.11 -7.49
CA ALA A 104 -0.48 15.64 -6.14
C ALA A 104 0.73 16.41 -5.58
N ASP A 105 0.58 17.74 -5.41
CA ASP A 105 1.62 18.66 -4.92
C ASP A 105 1.56 18.94 -3.41
N HIS A 106 0.78 18.16 -2.68
CA HIS A 106 0.59 18.25 -1.23
C HIS A 106 0.37 16.83 -0.66
N PRO A 107 0.40 16.63 0.67
CA PRO A 107 0.25 15.31 1.27
C PRO A 107 -0.97 14.54 0.77
N PHE A 108 -0.77 13.28 0.39
CA PHE A 108 -1.83 12.42 -0.13
C PHE A 108 -1.75 11.00 0.41
N VAL A 109 -2.89 10.30 0.38
CA VAL A 109 -3.00 8.87 0.70
C VAL A 109 -3.11 8.09 -0.61
N PHE A 110 -2.51 6.91 -0.64
CA PHE A 110 -2.58 6.02 -1.78
C PHE A 110 -2.79 4.57 -1.35
N THR A 111 -3.33 3.79 -2.27
CA THR A 111 -3.51 2.34 -2.12
C THR A 111 -3.11 1.66 -3.42
N ILE A 112 -2.43 0.52 -3.30
CA ILE A 112 -2.18 -0.39 -4.42
C ILE A 112 -3.12 -1.58 -4.22
N VAL A 113 -4.03 -1.78 -5.17
CA VAL A 113 -5.09 -2.79 -5.10
C VAL A 113 -4.91 -3.79 -6.24
N GLU A 114 -5.09 -5.08 -5.96
CA GLU A 114 -5.25 -6.09 -7.01
C GLU A 114 -6.70 -6.08 -7.48
N GLU A 115 -6.94 -5.79 -8.76
CA GLU A 115 -8.27 -5.44 -9.27
C GLU A 115 -9.29 -6.59 -9.24
N ASN A 116 -8.84 -7.84 -9.39
CA ASN A 116 -9.77 -8.98 -9.52
C ASN A 116 -10.36 -9.41 -8.17
N SER A 117 -9.53 -9.46 -7.13
CA SER A 117 -9.91 -9.83 -5.76
C SER A 117 -10.30 -8.62 -4.93
N GLY A 118 -9.89 -7.40 -5.32
CA GLY A 118 -10.03 -6.19 -4.52
C GLY A 118 -9.09 -6.15 -3.32
N SER A 119 -8.06 -6.99 -3.28
CA SER A 119 -7.11 -7.05 -2.16
C SER A 119 -6.22 -5.81 -2.12
N VAL A 120 -6.13 -5.19 -0.95
CA VAL A 120 -5.22 -4.07 -0.69
C VAL A 120 -3.82 -4.63 -0.43
N LEU A 121 -2.90 -4.39 -1.37
CA LEU A 121 -1.50 -4.82 -1.27
C LEU A 121 -0.67 -3.82 -0.46
N PHE A 122 -0.94 -2.52 -0.65
CA PHE A 122 -0.28 -1.44 0.07
C PHE A 122 -1.28 -0.34 0.40
N LEU A 123 -1.14 0.24 1.59
CA LEU A 123 -1.83 1.45 2.02
C LEU A 123 -0.76 2.39 2.62
N GLY A 124 -0.71 3.62 2.14
CA GLY A 124 0.31 4.56 2.58
C GLY A 124 -0.12 6.01 2.47
N ALA A 125 0.60 6.88 3.17
CA ALA A 125 0.47 8.32 3.07
C ALA A 125 1.83 8.93 2.73
N LEU A 126 1.89 9.73 1.67
CA LEU A 126 3.09 10.47 1.29
C LEU A 126 2.96 11.90 1.82
N LEU A 127 3.72 12.23 2.88
CA LEU A 127 3.73 13.56 3.47
C LEU A 127 4.75 14.49 2.80
N ASN A 128 5.90 13.93 2.39
CA ASN A 128 6.95 14.68 1.72
C ASN A 128 7.75 13.76 0.77
N PRO A 129 7.68 13.95 -0.57
CA PRO A 129 8.41 13.12 -1.54
C PRO A 129 9.93 13.32 -1.53
N LEU A 130 10.42 14.37 -0.86
CA LEU A 130 11.86 14.69 -0.80
C LEU A 130 12.58 13.98 0.35
N LEU A 131 11.83 13.41 1.30
CA LEU A 131 12.42 12.66 2.40
C LEU A 131 12.67 11.22 1.94
N VAL A 132 13.93 10.82 1.95
CA VAL A 132 14.28 9.40 1.99
C VAL A 132 14.21 9.00 3.46
N GLU A 133 13.02 8.60 3.92
CA GLU A 133 12.92 8.05 5.27
C GLU A 133 13.57 6.67 5.29
N LYS A 134 14.65 6.55 6.06
CA LYS A 134 15.09 5.29 6.66
C LYS A 134 14.48 5.28 8.06
N ALA A 135 13.33 4.63 8.21
CA ALA A 135 12.76 4.33 9.51
C ALA A 135 13.53 3.17 10.16
#